data_AF-A0A951QR72-F1
#
_entry.id   AF-A0A951QR72-F1
#
_cell.length_a   1.000
_cell.length_b   1.000
_cell.length_c   1.000
_cell.angle_alpha   90.00
_cell.angle_beta   90.00
_cell.angle_gamma   90.00
#
_symmetry.space_group_name_H-M   'P 1'
#
loop_
_entity.id
_entity.type
_entity.pdbx_description
1 polymer ?
#
loop_
_entity_poly.entity_id
_entity_poly.type
_entity_poly.pdbx_seq_one_letter_code
_entity_poly.pdbx_strand_id
1 'polypeptide(L)'
;MMMIAQVNFGVNTASILGIIYCLLAITYLIFLIFWLVQRQTRLGNSFLALYIIQAIFIPLSLLLCGFILIFQGWRLDPILQFEQLLLFLIIIFLSIKDIFINAVYRNR
;
A
#
# COMPACT_ATOMS: atom_id res chain seq x y z
N MET A 1 -3.75 -33.26 19.52
CA MET A 1 -2.92 -32.97 18.34
C MET A 1 -2.90 -31.46 18.16
N MET A 2 -1.89 -30.77 18.72
CA MET A 2 -1.72 -29.34 18.46
C MET A 2 -1.22 -29.19 17.03
N MET A 3 -2.12 -28.84 16.12
CA MET A 3 -1.79 -28.44 14.76
C MET A 3 -1.16 -27.06 14.84
N ILE A 4 0.15 -27.00 15.09
CA ILE A 4 0.90 -25.75 14.93
C ILE A 4 0.75 -25.42 13.45
N ALA A 5 0.14 -24.27 13.15
CA ALA A 5 0.00 -23.78 11.79
C ALA A 5 1.36 -23.90 11.09
N GLN A 6 1.42 -24.62 9.98
CA GLN A 6 2.62 -24.71 9.14
C GLN A 6 2.88 -23.30 8.60
N VAL A 7 3.62 -22.48 9.34
CA VAL A 7 4.15 -21.22 8.85
C VAL A 7 5.47 -21.59 8.18
N ASN A 8 5.51 -21.49 6.85
CA ASN A 8 6.74 -21.70 6.12
C ASN A 8 7.52 -20.38 6.10
N PHE A 9 8.61 -20.31 6.87
CA PHE A 9 9.58 -19.21 6.84
C PHE A 9 10.51 -19.29 5.61
N GLY A 10 9.95 -19.66 4.45
CA GLY A 10 10.67 -19.72 3.18
C GLY A 10 10.64 -18.38 2.45
N VAL A 11 11.76 -18.03 1.79
CA VAL A 11 11.80 -16.93 0.82
C VAL A 11 11.06 -17.40 -0.44
N ASN A 12 9.75 -17.22 -0.43
CA ASN A 12 8.88 -17.51 -1.56
C ASN A 12 8.54 -16.20 -2.28
N THR A 13 8.17 -16.27 -3.55
CA THR A 13 7.79 -15.08 -4.34
C THR A 13 6.68 -14.28 -3.66
N ALA A 14 5.72 -14.97 -3.04
CA ALA A 14 4.64 -14.34 -2.28
C ALA A 14 5.14 -13.59 -1.04
N SER A 15 6.09 -14.13 -0.28
CA SER A 15 6.64 -13.44 0.89
C SER A 15 7.51 -12.24 0.50
N ILE A 16 8.22 -12.31 -0.62
CA ILE A 16 8.93 -11.15 -1.21
C ILE A 16 7.95 -10.03 -1.58
N LEU A 17 6.85 -10.35 -2.28
CA LEU A 17 5.80 -9.38 -2.60
C LEU A 17 5.20 -8.76 -1.33
N GLY A 18 4.98 -9.58 -0.28
CA GLY A 18 4.48 -9.09 0.99
C GLY A 18 5.42 -8.10 1.69
N ILE A 19 6.74 -8.34 1.65
CA ILE A 19 7.74 -7.40 2.19
C ILE A 19 7.72 -6.09 1.39
N ILE A 20 7.65 -6.17 0.06
CA ILE A 20 7.55 -4.99 -0.81
C ILE A 20 6.30 -4.17 -0.46
N TYR A 21 5.19 -4.82 -0.15
CA TYR A 21 3.94 -4.15 0.25
C TYR A 21 4.09 -3.41 1.56
N CYS A 22 4.73 -4.02 2.57
CA CYS A 22 5.00 -3.35 3.83
C CYS A 22 5.89 -2.11 3.64
N LEU A 23 6.93 -2.21 2.81
CA LEU A 23 7.80 -1.07 2.49
C LEU A 23 7.06 0.04 1.74
N LEU A 24 6.24 -0.34 0.74
CA LEU A 24 5.40 0.62 0.02
C LEU A 24 4.37 1.28 0.91
N ALA A 25 3.74 0.55 1.85
CA ALA A 25 2.78 1.11 2.79
C ALA A 25 3.42 2.21 3.64
N ILE A 26 4.61 1.94 4.20
CA ILE A 26 5.33 2.88 5.07
C ILE A 26 5.76 4.11 4.27
N THR A 27 6.38 3.91 3.11
CA THR A 27 6.87 5.00 2.27
C THR A 27 5.71 5.88 1.76
N TYR A 28 4.61 5.27 1.31
CA TYR A 28 3.42 5.98 0.85
C TYR A 28 2.74 6.76 1.97
N LEU A 29 2.65 6.20 3.18
CA LEU A 29 2.10 6.89 4.35
C LEU A 29 2.92 8.13 4.73
N ILE A 30 4.26 8.00 4.79
CA ILE A 30 5.15 9.13 5.09
C ILE A 30 4.98 10.24 4.04
N PHE A 31 4.96 9.85 2.76
CA PHE A 31 4.76 10.75 1.63
C PHE A 31 3.42 11.49 1.76
N LEU A 32 2.31 10.77 1.94
CA LEU A 32 0.99 11.38 2.05
C LEU A 32 0.85 12.31 3.25
N ILE A 33 1.42 11.97 4.43
CA ILE A 33 1.40 12.85 5.61
C ILE A 33 2.16 14.14 5.31
N PHE A 34 3.35 14.05 4.72
CA PHE A 34 4.14 15.24 4.35
C PHE A 34 3.34 16.18 3.43
N TRP A 35 2.66 15.63 2.40
CA TRP A 35 1.82 16.45 1.52
C TRP A 35 0.53 16.93 2.17
N LEU A 36 -0.09 16.15 3.06
CA LEU A 36 -1.31 16.54 3.76
C LEU A 36 -1.07 17.82 4.56
N VAL A 37 0.03 17.86 5.34
CA VAL A 37 0.42 19.03 6.12
C VAL A 37 0.63 20.25 5.23
N GLN A 38 1.24 20.06 4.04
CA GLN A 38 1.48 21.16 3.11
C GLN A 38 0.21 21.65 2.39
N ARG A 39 -0.79 20.78 2.18
CA ARG A 39 -2.01 21.06 1.42
C ARG A 39 -3.22 21.45 2.27
N GLN A 40 -3.19 21.24 3.58
CA GLN A 40 -4.32 21.49 4.48
C GLN A 40 -4.87 22.92 4.36
N THR A 41 -4.02 23.89 4.02
CA THR A 41 -4.38 25.32 3.92
C THR A 41 -4.92 25.76 2.56
N ARG A 42 -4.88 24.89 1.53
CA ARG A 42 -5.25 25.25 0.14
C ARG A 42 -6.40 24.42 -0.47
N LEU A 43 -6.79 23.32 0.16
CA LEU A 43 -7.85 22.43 -0.37
C LEU A 43 -9.21 22.77 0.24
N GLY A 44 -10.27 22.68 -0.58
CA GLY A 44 -11.64 22.74 -0.06
C GLY A 44 -11.95 21.54 0.86
N ASN A 45 -12.80 21.76 1.88
CA ASN A 45 -13.10 20.77 2.92
C ASN A 45 -13.43 19.36 2.37
N SER A 46 -14.18 19.25 1.27
CA SER A 46 -14.56 17.95 0.70
C SER A 46 -13.38 17.18 0.11
N PHE A 47 -12.46 17.86 -0.57
CA PHE A 47 -11.28 17.22 -1.16
C PHE A 47 -10.27 16.79 -0.09
N LEU A 48 -10.17 17.57 0.99
CA LEU A 48 -9.34 17.27 2.14
C LEU A 48 -9.82 15.98 2.85
N ALA A 49 -11.12 15.83 3.04
CA ALA A 49 -11.70 14.62 3.64
C ALA A 49 -11.37 13.36 2.82
N LEU A 50 -11.53 13.41 1.49
CA LEU A 50 -11.19 12.29 0.59
C LEU A 50 -9.69 11.95 0.65
N TYR A 51 -8.83 12.96 0.73
CA TYR A 51 -7.38 12.76 0.82
C TYR A 51 -6.97 12.12 2.15
N ILE A 52 -7.61 12.49 3.27
CA ILE A 52 -7.40 11.83 4.57
C ILE A 52 -7.84 10.37 4.52
N ILE A 53 -9.02 10.09 3.94
CA ILE A 53 -9.51 8.72 3.78
C ILE A 53 -8.51 7.90 2.96
N GLN A 54 -8.02 8.45 1.85
CA GLN A 54 -6.99 7.81 1.03
C GLN A 54 -5.70 7.53 1.82
N ALA A 55 -5.27 8.50 2.64
CA ALA A 55 -4.05 8.40 3.45
C ALA A 55 -4.11 7.35 4.56
N ILE A 56 -5.30 6.95 4.99
CA ILE A 56 -5.47 5.88 5.97
C ILE A 56 -5.72 4.55 5.24
N PHE A 57 -6.64 4.53 4.28
CA PHE A 57 -7.15 3.29 3.70
C PHE A 57 -6.12 2.57 2.83
N ILE A 58 -5.37 3.31 1.99
CA ILE A 58 -4.35 2.73 1.13
C ILE A 58 -3.25 2.05 1.95
N PRO A 59 -2.50 2.74 2.83
CA PRO A 59 -1.43 2.08 3.57
C PRO A 59 -1.92 0.98 4.49
N LEU A 60 -3.12 1.10 5.07
CA LEU A 60 -3.72 0.02 5.87
C LEU A 60 -3.95 -1.24 5.02
N SER A 61 -4.52 -1.09 3.82
CA SER A 61 -4.77 -2.21 2.91
C SER A 61 -3.47 -2.89 2.46
N LEU A 62 -2.41 -2.12 2.15
CA LEU A 62 -1.11 -2.66 1.79
C LEU A 62 -0.48 -3.41 2.96
N LEU A 63 -0.54 -2.86 4.18
CA LEU A 63 0.09 -3.47 5.35
C LEU A 63 -0.61 -4.79 5.70
N LEU A 64 -1.94 -4.82 5.65
CA LEU A 64 -2.72 -6.05 5.86
C LEU A 64 -2.42 -7.10 4.78
N CYS A 65 -2.45 -6.73 3.49
CA CYS A 65 -2.12 -7.65 2.41
C CYS A 65 -0.67 -8.14 2.49
N GLY A 66 0.27 -7.25 2.81
CA GLY A 66 1.68 -7.57 2.99
C GLY A 66 1.91 -8.57 4.11
N PHE A 67 1.26 -8.34 5.26
CA PHE A 67 1.33 -9.26 6.40
C PHE A 67 0.79 -10.66 6.05
N ILE A 68 -0.37 -10.73 5.38
CA ILE A 68 -0.96 -12.01 4.95
C ILE A 68 -0.02 -12.76 4.00
N LEU A 69 0.57 -12.05 3.03
CA LEU A 69 1.49 -12.64 2.05
C LEU A 69 2.80 -13.14 2.69
N ILE A 70 3.32 -12.47 3.71
CA ILE A 70 4.53 -12.89 4.44
C ILE A 70 4.32 -14.23 5.15
N PHE A 71 3.20 -14.40 5.87
CA PHE A 71 2.98 -15.60 6.70
C PHE A 71 2.26 -16.73 5.96
N GLN A 72 1.35 -16.41 5.05
CA GLN A 72 0.45 -17.37 4.42
C GLN A 72 0.48 -17.36 2.89
N GLY A 73 1.29 -16.49 2.27
CA GLY A 73 1.33 -16.35 0.82
C GLY A 73 1.71 -17.64 0.07
N TRP A 74 2.48 -18.53 0.70
CA TRP A 74 2.90 -19.81 0.10
C TRP A 74 1.76 -20.82 -0.12
N ARG A 75 0.62 -20.65 0.57
CA ARG A 75 -0.58 -21.49 0.43
C ARG A 75 -1.70 -20.78 -0.33
N LEU A 76 -1.50 -19.52 -0.70
CA LEU A 76 -2.48 -18.73 -1.44
C LEU A 76 -2.65 -19.32 -2.85
N ASP A 77 -3.90 -19.43 -3.31
CA ASP A 77 -4.20 -19.90 -4.66
C ASP A 77 -3.51 -19.02 -5.72
N PRO A 78 -3.03 -19.58 -6.84
CA PRO A 78 -2.33 -18.83 -7.87
C PRO A 78 -3.13 -17.63 -8.41
N ILE A 79 -4.46 -17.74 -8.48
CA ILE A 79 -5.34 -16.65 -8.93
C ILE A 79 -5.35 -15.48 -7.94
N LEU A 80 -5.29 -15.74 -6.64
CA LEU A 80 -5.22 -14.71 -5.61
C LEU A 80 -3.84 -14.05 -5.59
N GLN A 81 -2.77 -14.81 -5.85
CA GLN A 81 -1.44 -14.20 -6.02
C GLN A 81 -1.38 -13.29 -7.26
N PHE A 82 -2.10 -13.64 -8.32
CA PHE A 82 -2.23 -12.77 -9.50
C PHE A 82 -3.01 -11.50 -9.18
N GLU A 83 -4.11 -11.58 -8.44
CA GLU A 83 -4.85 -10.40 -7.95
C GLU A 83 -3.94 -9.45 -7.15
N GLN A 84 -3.10 -10.01 -6.27
CA GLN A 84 -2.11 -9.21 -5.55
C GLN A 84 -1.16 -8.52 -6.52
N LEU A 85 -0.64 -9.19 -7.55
CA LEU A 85 0.19 -8.53 -8.56
C LEU A 85 -0.54 -7.36 -9.27
N LEU A 86 -1.83 -7.50 -9.57
CA LEU A 86 -2.61 -6.40 -10.16
C LEU A 86 -2.76 -5.23 -9.19
N LEU A 87 -3.05 -5.52 -7.92
CA LEU A 87 -3.13 -4.51 -6.87
C LEU A 87 -1.81 -3.72 -6.77
N PHE A 88 -0.67 -4.41 -6.84
CA PHE A 88 0.66 -3.79 -6.83
C PHE A 88 0.83 -2.78 -7.97
N LEU A 89 0.45 -3.16 -9.19
CA LEU A 89 0.55 -2.28 -10.37
C LEU A 89 -0.33 -1.03 -10.22
N ILE A 90 -1.54 -1.18 -9.68
CA ILE A 90 -2.44 -0.05 -9.42
C ILE A 90 -1.84 0.90 -8.38
N ILE A 91 -1.20 0.38 -7.34
CA ILE A 91 -0.56 1.21 -6.30
C ILE A 91 0.63 1.98 -6.87
N ILE A 92 1.45 1.35 -7.72
CA ILE A 92 2.55 2.05 -8.40
C ILE A 92 1.99 3.20 -9.25
N PHE A 93 0.95 2.93 -10.04
CA PHE A 93 0.30 3.95 -10.85
C PHE A 93 -0.24 5.11 -10.00
N LEU A 94 -0.93 4.81 -8.90
CA LEU A 94 -1.45 5.82 -7.97
C LEU A 94 -0.32 6.65 -7.34
N SER A 95 0.78 6.02 -6.94
CA SER A 95 1.94 6.69 -6.37
C SER A 95 2.56 7.67 -7.36
N ILE A 96 2.76 7.24 -8.61
CA ILE A 96 3.29 8.10 -9.68
C ILE A 96 2.32 9.27 -9.96
N LYS A 97 1.02 8.99 -10.06
CA LYS A 97 -0.01 10.00 -10.27
C LYS A 97 0.01 11.05 -9.13
N ASP A 98 0.10 10.62 -7.88
CA ASP A 98 0.14 11.53 -6.73
C ASP A 98 1.41 12.39 -6.74
N ILE A 99 2.59 11.80 -7.03
CA ILE A 99 3.85 12.55 -7.24
C ILE A 99 3.67 13.61 -8.32
N PHE A 100 3.09 13.25 -9.46
CA PHE A 100 2.96 14.14 -10.61
C PHE A 100 2.01 15.31 -10.32
N ILE A 101 0.84 15.04 -9.74
CA ILE A 101 -0.11 16.08 -9.31
C ILE A 101 0.58 17.00 -8.30
N ASN A 102 1.31 16.45 -7.35
CA ASN A 102 2.03 17.25 -6.35
C ASN A 102 3.13 18.13 -6.96
N ALA A 103 3.90 17.61 -7.92
CA ALA A 103 4.93 18.37 -8.62
C ALA A 103 4.34 19.52 -9.45
N VAL A 104 3.25 19.25 -10.20
CA VAL A 104 2.60 20.25 -11.07
C VAL A 104 1.93 21.35 -10.26
N TYR A 105 1.17 20.99 -9.21
CA TYR A 105 0.47 21.97 -8.38
C TYR A 105 1.39 22.79 -7.47
N ARG A 106 2.64 22.35 -7.23
CA ARG A 106 3.63 23.15 -6.48
C ARG A 106 4.15 24.35 -7.28
N ASN A 107 4.12 24.29 -8.61
CA ASN A 107 4.64 25.32 -9.50
C ASN A 107 3.60 26.37 -9.96
N ARG A 108 2.39 26.36 -9.40
CA ARG A 108 1.35 27.38 -9.62
C ARG A 108 0.93 28.01 -8.30
#